data_AF-A0A7V2WN19-F1
#
_entry.id   AF-A0A7V2WN19-F1
#
_cell.length_a   1.000
_cell.length_b   1.000
_cell.length_c   1.000
_cell.angle_alpha   90.00
_cell.angle_beta   90.00
_cell.angle_gamma   90.00
#
_symmetry.space_group_name_H-M   'P 1'
#
loop_
_entity.id
_entity.type
_entity.pdbx_description
1 polymer ?
#
loop_
_entity_poly.entity_id
_entity_poly.type
_entity_poly.pdbx_seq_one_letter_code
_entity_poly.pdbx_strand_id
1 'polypeptide(L)'
;MQMDAKLQAAFDSHVAEEGKIEPKDWMPESYRQTLVRQISQHAHSEVIGMQPEGNWISRAPSLRRKMILLAKVQDEAGHGLYLYSAAETLGVSRGEMDEALLSGKAKYSSIFNYPTLTWADAVAIGWLVDGAAITNQIPLCRCSYGPYARAMVRVCKEEAFHQRQGFEGMMALAKGTPEQKAMAQGALDRWWWPSIA
;
A
#
# COMPACT_ATOMS: atom_id res chain seq x y z
N MET A 1 3.65 -2.72 38.19
CA MET A 1 5.09 -3.05 38.16
C MET A 1 5.38 -4.55 38.00
N GLN A 2 5.08 -5.43 38.97
CA GLN A 2 5.43 -6.86 38.84
C GLN A 2 4.50 -7.64 37.89
N MET A 3 3.24 -7.21 37.77
CA MET A 3 2.27 -7.77 36.80
C MET A 3 2.60 -7.35 35.36
N ASP A 4 2.95 -6.07 35.16
CA ASP A 4 3.32 -5.56 33.83
C ASP A 4 4.59 -6.23 33.28
N ALA A 5 5.57 -6.48 34.14
CA ALA A 5 6.79 -7.21 33.74
C ALA A 5 6.50 -8.67 33.33
N LYS A 6 5.53 -9.33 33.97
CA LYS A 6 5.12 -10.70 33.59
C LYS A 6 4.36 -10.71 32.26
N LEU A 7 3.46 -9.75 32.05
CA LEU A 7 2.73 -9.62 30.78
C LEU A 7 3.68 -9.29 29.62
N GLN A 8 4.66 -8.40 29.85
CA GLN A 8 5.69 -8.09 28.87
C GLN A 8 6.51 -9.33 28.49
N ALA A 9 7.00 -10.10 29.48
CA ALA A 9 7.77 -11.31 29.21
C ALA A 9 6.96 -12.38 28.44
N ALA A 10 5.66 -12.52 28.75
CA ALA A 10 4.77 -13.42 28.01
C ALA A 10 4.57 -12.97 26.56
N PHE A 11 4.37 -11.67 26.33
CA PHE A 11 4.29 -11.09 24.98
C PHE A 11 5.58 -11.32 24.19
N ASP A 12 6.74 -11.03 24.79
CA ASP A 12 8.04 -11.19 24.14
C ASP A 12 8.31 -12.65 23.76
N SER A 13 7.98 -13.60 24.65
CA SER A 13 8.09 -15.04 24.37
C SER A 13 7.16 -15.47 23.24
N HIS A 14 5.90 -15.04 23.25
CA HIS A 14 4.92 -15.37 22.21
C HIS A 14 5.36 -14.86 20.83
N VAL A 15 5.88 -13.63 20.76
CA VAL A 15 6.41 -13.06 19.50
C VAL A 15 7.67 -13.80 19.05
N ALA A 16 8.57 -14.16 19.97
CA ALA A 16 9.79 -14.90 19.66
C ALA A 16 9.50 -16.32 19.11
N GLU A 17 8.38 -16.92 19.50
CA GLU A 17 7.88 -18.20 18.99
C GLU A 17 7.05 -18.05 17.70
N GLU A 18 7.13 -16.89 17.03
CA GLU A 18 6.36 -16.52 15.83
C GLU A 18 4.83 -16.52 16.03
N GLY A 19 4.38 -16.47 17.29
CA GLY A 19 2.98 -16.35 17.65
C GLY A 19 2.33 -15.09 17.08
N LYS A 20 1.04 -15.21 16.73
CA LYS A 20 0.24 -14.06 16.29
C LYS A 20 -0.46 -13.42 17.48
N ILE A 21 -0.32 -12.11 17.59
CA ILE A 21 -1.06 -11.27 18.52
C ILE A 21 -2.42 -10.96 17.89
N GLU A 22 -3.49 -11.23 18.63
CA GLU A 22 -4.87 -11.00 18.23
C GLU A 22 -5.50 -9.84 19.02
N PRO A 23 -6.65 -9.28 18.58
CA PRO A 23 -7.21 -8.05 19.16
C PRO A 23 -7.52 -8.10 20.66
N LYS A 24 -7.82 -9.29 21.18
CA LYS A 24 -8.16 -9.50 22.60
C LYS A 24 -6.94 -9.77 23.48
N ASP A 25 -5.78 -9.98 22.87
CA ASP A 25 -4.56 -10.28 23.61
C ASP A 25 -4.03 -9.03 24.28
N TRP A 26 -3.38 -9.22 25.42
CA TRP A 26 -2.58 -8.15 25.99
C TRP A 26 -1.39 -7.85 25.07
N MET A 27 -1.10 -6.57 24.85
CA MET A 27 0.05 -6.12 24.09
C MET A 27 0.57 -4.81 24.69
N PRO A 28 1.88 -4.52 24.58
CA PRO A 28 2.43 -3.25 25.03
C PRO A 28 1.75 -2.07 24.34
N GLU A 29 1.54 -0.97 25.07
CA GLU A 29 0.89 0.21 24.50
C GLU A 29 1.72 0.83 23.36
N SER A 30 3.05 0.81 23.48
CA SER A 30 3.95 1.26 22.40
C SER A 30 3.83 0.41 21.14
N TYR A 31 3.59 -0.89 21.27
CA TYR A 31 3.32 -1.81 20.17
C TYR A 31 1.99 -1.46 19.50
N ARG A 32 0.92 -1.29 20.29
CA ARG A 32 -0.41 -0.87 19.80
C ARG A 32 -0.33 0.45 19.02
N GLN A 33 0.27 1.49 19.62
CA GLN A 33 0.39 2.81 19.01
C GLN A 33 1.21 2.79 17.72
N THR A 34 2.30 2.01 17.70
CA THR A 34 3.14 1.87 16.51
C THR A 34 2.37 1.18 15.38
N LEU A 35 1.58 0.15 15.67
CA LEU A 35 0.75 -0.53 14.68
C LEU A 35 -0.41 0.33 14.21
N VAL A 36 -1.10 1.06 15.10
CA VAL A 36 -2.11 2.04 14.70
C VAL A 36 -1.51 3.02 13.70
N ARG A 37 -0.35 3.61 14.04
CA ARG A 37 0.37 4.53 13.16
C ARG A 37 0.74 3.88 11.83
N GLN A 38 1.27 2.66 11.82
CA GLN A 38 1.72 2.03 10.59
C GLN A 38 0.56 1.60 9.70
N ILE A 39 -0.44 0.90 10.25
CA ILE A 39 -1.56 0.35 9.50
C ILE A 39 -2.48 1.48 9.01
N SER A 40 -2.70 2.53 9.80
CA SER A 40 -3.48 3.69 9.35
C SER A 40 -2.79 4.40 8.20
N GLN A 41 -1.47 4.63 8.28
CA GLN A 41 -0.72 5.29 7.20
C GLN A 41 -0.63 4.41 5.95
N HIS A 42 -0.63 3.08 6.11
CA HIS A 42 -0.79 2.15 4.99
C HIS A 42 -2.17 2.31 4.34
N ALA A 43 -3.25 2.34 5.12
CA ALA A 43 -4.61 2.56 4.62
C ALA A 43 -4.76 3.92 3.92
N HIS A 44 -4.16 4.97 4.48
CA HIS A 44 -4.12 6.29 3.85
C HIS A 44 -3.38 6.24 2.51
N SER A 45 -2.32 5.44 2.41
CA SER A 45 -1.55 5.28 1.19
C SER A 45 -2.40 4.68 0.07
N GLU A 46 -3.24 3.69 0.37
CA GLU A 46 -4.20 3.17 -0.62
C GLU A 46 -5.15 4.25 -1.13
N VAL A 47 -5.76 5.02 -0.22
CA VAL A 47 -6.75 6.05 -0.58
C VAL A 47 -6.12 7.19 -1.38
N ILE A 48 -4.93 7.64 -0.99
CA ILE A 48 -4.23 8.73 -1.70
C ILE A 48 -3.66 8.23 -3.03
N GLY A 49 -3.24 6.96 -3.12
CA GLY A 49 -2.71 6.33 -4.33
C GLY A 49 -3.68 6.31 -5.51
N MET A 50 -4.98 6.24 -5.21
CA MET A 50 -6.04 6.33 -6.22
C MET A 50 -6.01 7.64 -7.02
N GLN A 51 -5.46 8.74 -6.48
CA GLN A 51 -5.51 10.06 -7.12
C GLN A 51 -4.59 10.19 -8.35
N PRO A 52 -3.27 9.92 -8.27
CA PRO A 52 -2.39 10.00 -9.43
C PRO A 52 -2.80 9.05 -10.56
N GLU A 53 -3.31 7.86 -10.24
CA GLU A 53 -3.82 6.91 -11.22
C GLU A 53 -5.21 7.28 -11.75
N GLY A 54 -6.10 7.72 -10.87
CA GLY A 54 -7.44 8.22 -11.20
C GLY A 54 -7.41 9.35 -12.23
N ASN A 55 -6.36 10.18 -12.19
CA ASN A 55 -6.09 11.23 -13.18
C ASN A 55 -6.08 10.71 -14.63
N TRP A 56 -5.71 9.44 -14.87
CA TRP A 56 -5.61 8.85 -16.20
C TRP A 56 -6.79 7.96 -16.60
N ILE A 57 -7.76 7.71 -15.72
CA ILE A 57 -8.93 6.86 -16.02
C ILE A 57 -9.69 7.35 -17.27
N SER A 58 -9.96 8.65 -17.37
CA SER A 58 -10.70 9.20 -18.52
C SER A 58 -9.88 9.23 -19.81
N ARG A 59 -8.55 9.24 -19.71
CA ARG A 59 -7.58 9.48 -20.79
C ARG A 59 -6.76 8.26 -21.21
N ALA A 60 -7.02 7.09 -20.63
CA ALA A 60 -6.33 5.86 -20.98
C ALA A 60 -6.44 5.57 -22.50
N PRO A 61 -5.34 5.16 -23.17
CA PRO A 61 -5.22 5.14 -24.63
C PRO A 61 -6.00 4.01 -25.32
N SER A 62 -6.58 3.08 -24.55
CA SER A 62 -7.45 2.04 -25.07
C SER A 62 -8.44 1.57 -24.02
N LEU A 63 -9.57 1.00 -24.46
CA LEU A 63 -10.57 0.43 -23.55
C LEU A 63 -10.00 -0.69 -22.68
N ARG A 64 -9.10 -1.53 -23.23
CA ARG A 64 -8.42 -2.57 -22.46
C ARG A 64 -7.63 -1.97 -21.29
N ARG A 65 -6.83 -0.93 -21.54
CA ARG A 65 -6.04 -0.29 -20.48
C ARG A 65 -6.91 0.49 -19.51
N LYS A 66 -7.99 1.10 -19.99
CA LYS A 66 -8.99 1.76 -19.14
C LYS A 66 -9.66 0.80 -18.15
N MET A 67 -10.09 -0.38 -18.61
CA MET A 67 -10.70 -1.39 -17.74
C MET A 67 -9.74 -1.92 -16.69
N ILE A 68 -8.48 -2.17 -17.06
CA ILE A 68 -7.43 -2.60 -16.13
C ILE A 68 -7.20 -1.53 -15.05
N LEU A 69 -7.06 -0.26 -15.44
CA LEU A 69 -6.84 0.84 -14.50
C LEU A 69 -8.03 1.04 -13.56
N LEU A 70 -9.26 0.94 -14.09
CA LEU A 70 -10.47 0.99 -13.26
C LEU A 70 -10.52 -0.15 -12.23
N ALA A 71 -10.19 -1.37 -12.63
CA ALA A 71 -10.15 -2.51 -11.73
C ALA A 71 -9.08 -2.32 -10.64
N LYS A 72 -7.88 -1.85 -11.01
CA LYS A 72 -6.81 -1.55 -10.05
C LYS A 72 -7.24 -0.52 -9.00
N VAL A 73 -7.71 0.64 -9.44
CA VAL A 73 -8.13 1.73 -8.53
C VAL A 73 -9.34 1.31 -7.67
N GLN A 74 -10.22 0.45 -8.18
CA GLN A 74 -11.28 -0.15 -7.39
C GLN A 74 -10.72 -1.06 -6.27
N ASP A 75 -9.73 -1.89 -6.58
CA ASP A 75 -9.12 -2.78 -5.60
C ASP A 75 -8.34 -2.00 -4.54
N GLU A 76 -7.64 -0.90 -4.89
CA GLU A 76 -7.00 0.01 -3.92
C GLU A 76 -8.00 0.53 -2.88
N ALA A 77 -9.21 0.93 -3.31
CA ALA A 77 -10.26 1.33 -2.38
C ALA A 77 -10.64 0.17 -1.43
N GLY A 78 -10.71 -1.06 -1.95
CA GLY A 78 -10.95 -2.27 -1.16
C GLY A 78 -9.82 -2.58 -0.17
N HIS A 79 -8.56 -2.44 -0.58
CA HIS A 79 -7.38 -2.61 0.26
C HIS A 79 -7.39 -1.61 1.41
N GLY A 80 -7.70 -0.33 1.13
CA GLY A 80 -7.86 0.69 2.15
C GLY A 80 -8.90 0.30 3.20
N LEU A 81 -10.04 -0.28 2.78
CA LEU A 81 -11.05 -0.79 3.70
C LEU A 81 -10.56 -1.95 4.56
N TYR A 82 -9.80 -2.91 3.99
CA TYR A 82 -9.20 -4.01 4.75
C TYR A 82 -8.23 -3.50 5.81
N LEU A 83 -7.41 -2.51 5.45
CA LEU A 83 -6.41 -1.93 6.34
C LEU A 83 -7.02 -1.08 7.45
N TYR A 84 -8.01 -0.24 7.14
CA TYR A 84 -8.77 0.47 8.16
C TYR A 84 -9.44 -0.52 9.12
N SER A 85 -10.07 -1.58 8.60
CA SER A 85 -10.68 -2.61 9.44
C SER A 85 -9.65 -3.28 10.36
N ALA A 86 -8.43 -3.54 9.88
CA ALA A 86 -7.36 -4.09 10.69
C ALA A 86 -6.88 -3.10 11.77
N ALA A 87 -6.75 -1.82 11.45
CA ALA A 87 -6.38 -0.79 12.42
C ALA A 87 -7.46 -0.60 13.51
N GLU A 88 -8.74 -0.67 13.16
CA GLU A 88 -9.84 -0.53 14.13
C GLU A 88 -9.83 -1.62 15.21
N THR A 89 -9.28 -2.80 14.91
CA THR A 89 -9.10 -3.85 15.93
C THR A 89 -8.10 -3.49 17.03
N LEU A 90 -7.34 -2.41 16.89
CA LEU A 90 -6.44 -1.86 17.91
C LEU A 90 -7.10 -0.78 18.79
N GLY A 91 -8.36 -0.40 18.51
CA GLY A 91 -9.16 0.51 19.33
C GLY A 91 -9.21 1.96 18.85
N VAL A 92 -8.63 2.28 17.69
CA VAL A 92 -8.83 3.58 17.00
C VAL A 92 -10.04 3.48 16.07
N SER A 93 -10.79 4.56 15.88
CA SER A 93 -11.85 4.60 14.86
C SER A 93 -11.33 5.05 13.51
N ARG A 94 -11.98 4.63 12.42
CA ARG A 94 -11.70 5.19 11.09
C ARG A 94 -11.87 6.70 11.01
N GLY A 95 -12.85 7.28 11.72
CA GLY A 95 -13.05 8.73 11.75
C GLY A 95 -11.83 9.48 12.30
N GLU A 96 -11.22 8.98 13.38
CA GLU A 96 -9.99 9.55 13.94
C GLU A 96 -8.80 9.41 12.97
N MET A 97 -8.69 8.29 12.27
CA MET A 97 -7.67 8.07 11.26
C MET A 97 -7.83 9.04 10.07
N ASP A 98 -9.07 9.21 9.57
CA ASP A 98 -9.37 10.13 8.48
C ASP A 98 -9.07 11.59 8.88
N GLU A 99 -9.44 12.01 10.09
CA GLU A 99 -9.09 13.35 10.60
C GLU A 99 -7.57 13.54 10.71
N ALA A 100 -6.84 12.52 11.18
CA ALA A 100 -5.39 12.57 11.27
C ALA A 100 -4.72 12.73 9.90
N LEU A 101 -5.24 12.05 8.86
CA LEU A 101 -4.80 12.22 7.48
C LEU A 101 -5.08 13.64 6.97
N LEU A 102 -6.33 14.10 7.07
CA LEU A 102 -6.77 15.38 6.51
C LEU A 102 -6.14 16.60 7.21
N SER A 103 -5.81 16.46 8.50
CA SER A 103 -5.09 17.49 9.26
C SER A 103 -3.57 17.46 9.08
N GLY A 104 -3.03 16.46 8.35
CA GLY A 104 -1.60 16.28 8.13
C GLY A 104 -0.82 15.73 9.34
N LYS A 105 -1.52 15.27 10.40
CA LYS A 105 -0.91 14.62 11.56
C LYS A 105 -0.41 13.21 11.24
N ALA A 106 -1.14 12.49 10.39
CA ALA A 106 -0.74 11.20 9.85
C ALA A 106 -0.17 11.37 8.42
N LYS A 107 0.75 10.48 8.06
CA LYS A 107 1.38 10.45 6.74
C LYS A 107 0.66 9.46 5.80
N TYR A 108 1.05 9.49 4.55
CA TYR A 108 0.84 8.45 3.54
C TYR A 108 2.16 8.28 2.77
N SER A 109 2.25 7.28 1.92
CA SER A 109 3.45 7.02 1.12
C SER A 109 3.86 8.25 0.31
N SER A 110 5.13 8.63 0.41
CA SER A 110 5.66 9.84 -0.24
C SER A 110 5.50 9.81 -1.76
N ILE A 111 5.46 8.61 -2.34
CA ILE A 111 5.38 8.37 -3.78
C ILE A 111 4.16 9.02 -4.44
N PHE A 112 3.07 9.19 -3.69
CA PHE A 112 1.83 9.76 -4.22
C PHE A 112 1.82 11.30 -4.28
N ASN A 113 2.94 11.95 -3.92
CA ASN A 113 3.13 13.39 -4.13
C ASN A 113 3.70 13.74 -5.52
N TYR A 114 4.00 12.74 -6.36
CA TYR A 114 4.56 12.93 -7.69
C TYR A 114 3.46 12.95 -8.77
N PRO A 115 3.51 13.88 -9.74
CA PRO A 115 2.44 14.04 -10.73
C PRO A 115 2.52 13.02 -11.87
N THR A 116 1.37 12.55 -12.34
CA THR A 116 1.25 11.68 -13.53
C THR A 116 1.10 12.49 -14.81
N LEU A 117 2.22 12.91 -15.40
CA LEU A 117 2.27 13.83 -16.55
C LEU A 117 1.87 13.20 -17.90
N THR A 118 2.15 11.92 -18.07
CA THR A 118 1.92 11.14 -19.30
C THR A 118 1.29 9.78 -18.96
N TRP A 119 0.76 9.10 -19.97
CA TRP A 119 0.25 7.73 -19.80
C TRP A 119 1.34 6.77 -19.30
N ALA A 120 2.60 7.02 -19.67
CA ALA A 120 3.72 6.21 -19.19
C ALA A 120 3.91 6.31 -17.67
N ASP A 121 3.51 7.40 -17.03
CA ASP A 121 3.58 7.56 -15.58
C ASP A 121 2.57 6.64 -14.87
N ALA A 122 1.34 6.52 -15.40
CA ALA A 122 0.34 5.60 -14.84
C ALA A 122 0.80 4.13 -14.94
N VAL A 123 1.45 3.72 -16.04
CA VAL A 123 2.00 2.36 -16.13
C VAL A 123 3.29 2.16 -15.35
N ALA A 124 4.07 3.23 -15.10
CA ALA A 124 5.24 3.17 -14.24
C ALA A 124 4.85 2.98 -12.77
N ILE A 125 3.79 3.63 -12.30
CA ILE A 125 3.21 3.39 -10.97
C ILE A 125 2.85 1.92 -10.82
N GLY A 126 2.00 1.40 -11.71
CA GLY A 126 1.60 0.00 -11.69
C GLY A 126 2.73 -1.01 -11.92
N TRP A 127 3.98 -0.61 -12.18
CA TRP A 127 5.10 -1.54 -12.31
C TRP A 127 6.14 -1.35 -11.21
N LEU A 128 6.71 -0.14 -11.10
CA LEU A 128 7.80 0.19 -10.20
C LEU A 128 7.28 0.46 -8.78
N VAL A 129 6.23 1.28 -8.65
CA VAL A 129 5.67 1.67 -7.35
C VAL A 129 4.98 0.46 -6.71
N ASP A 130 4.10 -0.22 -7.45
CA ASP A 130 3.50 -1.48 -6.98
C ASP A 130 4.56 -2.55 -6.73
N GLY A 131 5.63 -2.60 -7.54
CA GLY A 131 6.74 -3.54 -7.34
C GLY A 131 7.48 -3.31 -6.02
N ALA A 132 7.70 -2.04 -5.66
CA ALA A 132 8.27 -1.67 -4.37
C ALA A 132 7.30 -1.96 -3.22
N ALA A 133 6.01 -1.67 -3.39
CA ALA A 133 4.96 -1.96 -2.42
C ALA A 133 4.86 -3.46 -2.11
N ILE A 134 4.79 -4.32 -3.14
CA ILE A 134 4.78 -5.78 -3.00
C ILE A 134 6.03 -6.28 -2.27
N THR A 135 7.20 -5.73 -2.59
CA THR A 135 8.47 -6.08 -1.92
C THR A 135 8.41 -5.75 -0.43
N ASN A 136 7.75 -4.66 -0.04
CA ASN A 136 7.52 -4.30 1.35
C ASN A 136 6.43 -5.16 2.03
N GLN A 137 5.35 -5.46 1.31
CA GLN A 137 4.14 -6.09 1.84
C GLN A 137 4.26 -7.61 2.01
N ILE A 138 4.99 -8.32 1.14
CA ILE A 138 5.16 -9.77 1.27
C ILE A 138 5.76 -10.17 2.64
N PRO A 139 6.81 -9.50 3.15
CA PRO A 139 7.27 -9.73 4.52
C PRO A 139 6.20 -9.46 5.59
N LEU A 140 5.34 -8.46 5.39
CA LEU A 140 4.27 -8.11 6.33
C LEU A 140 3.15 -9.15 6.40
N CYS A 141 3.01 -10.05 5.42
CA CYS A 141 2.16 -11.24 5.53
C CYS A 141 2.54 -12.14 6.72
N ARG A 142 3.74 -11.99 7.27
CA ARG A 142 4.23 -12.72 8.45
C ARG A 142 4.42 -11.84 9.69
N CYS A 143 3.98 -10.57 9.67
CA CYS A 143 4.08 -9.71 10.85
C CYS A 143 3.37 -10.32 12.08
N SER A 144 3.74 -9.87 13.28
CA SER A 144 3.27 -10.45 14.53
C SER A 144 1.80 -10.11 14.85
N TYR A 145 1.21 -9.08 14.25
CA TYR A 145 -0.22 -8.77 14.46
C TYR A 145 -1.11 -9.50 13.46
N GLY A 146 -1.93 -10.42 13.97
CA GLY A 146 -2.76 -11.33 13.17
C GLY A 146 -3.69 -10.62 12.17
N PRO A 147 -4.49 -9.62 12.58
CA PRO A 147 -5.38 -8.89 11.66
C PRO A 147 -4.63 -8.24 10.50
N TYR A 148 -3.46 -7.66 10.77
CA TYR A 148 -2.65 -7.02 9.73
C TYR A 148 -2.02 -8.04 8.78
N ALA A 149 -1.44 -9.11 9.31
CA ALA A 149 -0.89 -10.21 8.51
C ALA A 149 -1.94 -10.81 7.56
N ARG A 150 -3.18 -11.01 8.04
CA ARG A 150 -4.29 -11.53 7.22
C ARG A 150 -4.74 -10.55 6.14
N ALA A 151 -4.76 -9.25 6.43
CA ALA A 151 -5.04 -8.23 5.42
C ALA A 151 -3.98 -8.24 4.32
N MET A 152 -2.69 -8.26 4.69
CA MET A 152 -1.57 -8.30 3.74
C MET A 152 -1.60 -9.51 2.82
N VAL A 153 -2.02 -10.68 3.32
CA VAL A 153 -2.19 -11.88 2.46
C VAL A 153 -3.23 -11.67 1.36
N ARG A 154 -4.31 -10.91 1.61
CA ARG A 154 -5.32 -10.60 0.58
C ARG A 154 -4.80 -9.56 -0.39
N VAL A 155 -4.33 -8.43 0.13
CA VAL A 155 -3.75 -7.33 -0.65
C VAL A 155 -2.66 -7.84 -1.59
N CYS A 156 -1.68 -8.60 -1.09
CA CYS A 156 -0.60 -9.13 -1.93
C CYS A 156 -1.07 -10.08 -3.05
N LYS A 157 -2.17 -10.82 -2.84
CA LYS A 157 -2.71 -11.71 -3.88
C LYS A 157 -3.35 -10.91 -5.01
N GLU A 158 -4.01 -9.82 -4.68
CA GLU A 158 -4.71 -8.93 -5.62
C GLU A 158 -3.71 -8.02 -6.35
N GLU A 159 -2.78 -7.38 -5.63
CA GLU A 159 -1.80 -6.45 -6.22
C GLU A 159 -0.79 -7.10 -7.16
N ALA A 160 -0.38 -8.35 -6.92
CA ALA A 160 0.57 -9.02 -7.79
C ALA A 160 0.04 -9.16 -9.23
N PHE A 161 -1.28 -9.25 -9.39
CA PHE A 161 -1.92 -9.21 -10.71
C PHE A 161 -1.77 -7.83 -11.34
N HIS A 162 -2.16 -6.76 -10.64
CA HIS A 162 -2.09 -5.39 -11.16
C HIS A 162 -0.66 -4.97 -11.50
N GLN A 163 0.31 -5.39 -10.67
CA GLN A 163 1.72 -5.11 -10.90
C GLN A 163 2.21 -5.70 -12.24
N ARG A 164 1.79 -6.93 -12.54
CA ARG A 164 2.06 -7.57 -13.83
C ARG A 164 1.42 -6.80 -14.98
N GLN A 165 0.20 -6.30 -14.82
CA GLN A 165 -0.48 -5.53 -15.85
C GLN A 165 0.21 -4.18 -16.14
N GLY A 166 0.77 -3.53 -15.12
CA GLY A 166 1.62 -2.35 -15.26
C GLY A 166 2.91 -2.65 -16.02
N PHE A 167 3.60 -3.74 -15.69
CA PHE A 167 4.76 -4.21 -16.43
C PHE A 167 4.44 -4.46 -17.92
N GLU A 168 3.34 -5.14 -18.23
CA GLU A 168 2.89 -5.33 -19.62
C GLU A 168 2.57 -3.99 -20.32
N GLY A 169 2.08 -3.01 -19.56
CA GLY A 169 1.87 -1.64 -20.04
C GLY A 169 3.17 -0.98 -20.46
N MET A 170 4.19 -1.07 -19.61
CA MET A 170 5.52 -0.56 -19.90
C MET A 170 6.16 -1.29 -21.10
N MET A 171 6.02 -2.61 -21.17
CA MET A 171 6.53 -3.39 -22.30
C MET A 171 5.89 -3.03 -23.63
N ALA A 172 4.60 -2.69 -23.64
CA ALA A 172 3.93 -2.22 -24.85
C ALA A 172 4.52 -0.89 -25.35
N LEU A 173 4.82 0.05 -24.44
CA LEU A 173 5.47 1.31 -24.80
C LEU A 173 6.92 1.09 -25.26
N ALA A 174 7.68 0.27 -24.54
CA ALA A 174 9.08 -0.03 -24.84
C ALA A 174 9.28 -0.76 -26.19
N LYS A 175 8.27 -1.49 -26.67
CA LYS A 175 8.26 -2.15 -27.99
C LYS A 175 7.57 -1.32 -29.09
N GLY A 176 7.07 -0.14 -28.73
CA GLY A 176 6.28 0.73 -29.59
C GLY A 176 7.10 1.63 -30.52
N THR A 177 6.49 2.75 -30.92
CA THR A 177 7.12 3.79 -31.72
C THR A 177 8.26 4.49 -30.96
N PRO A 178 9.15 5.24 -31.64
CA PRO A 178 10.17 6.04 -30.97
C PRO A 178 9.60 6.97 -29.89
N GLU A 179 8.44 7.58 -30.12
CA GLU A 179 7.77 8.48 -29.18
C GLU A 179 7.26 7.72 -27.95
N GLN A 180 6.74 6.50 -28.13
CA GLN A 180 6.30 5.65 -27.02
C GLN A 180 7.48 5.18 -26.17
N LYS A 181 8.61 4.84 -26.80
CA LYS A 181 9.85 4.49 -26.09
C LYS A 181 10.41 5.68 -25.30
N ALA A 182 10.42 6.87 -25.90
CA ALA A 182 10.84 8.09 -25.21
C ALA A 182 9.91 8.43 -24.03
N MET A 183 8.59 8.26 -24.20
CA MET A 183 7.63 8.45 -23.11
C MET A 183 7.86 7.46 -21.96
N ALA A 184 8.11 6.18 -22.27
CA ALA A 184 8.46 5.16 -21.28
C ALA A 184 9.76 5.50 -20.53
N GLN A 185 10.81 5.89 -21.24
CA GLN A 185 12.08 6.30 -20.62
C GLN A 185 11.88 7.51 -19.71
N GLY A 186 11.16 8.54 -20.17
CA GLY A 186 10.90 9.73 -19.35
C GLY A 186 10.12 9.41 -18.06
N ALA A 187 9.18 8.46 -18.11
CA ALA A 187 8.51 7.99 -16.89
C ALA A 187 9.46 7.21 -15.98
N LEU A 188 10.28 6.30 -16.53
CA LEU A 188 11.29 5.58 -15.74
C LEU A 188 12.23 6.54 -15.01
N ASP A 189 12.73 7.57 -15.69
CA ASP A 189 13.64 8.56 -15.11
C ASP A 189 13.00 9.33 -13.94
N ARG A 190 11.69 9.65 -14.05
CA ARG A 190 10.95 10.34 -12.99
C ARG A 190 10.59 9.45 -11.81
N TRP A 191 10.23 8.19 -12.06
CA TRP A 191 9.65 7.30 -11.05
C TRP A 191 10.67 6.36 -10.39
N TRP A 192 11.83 6.11 -11.00
CA TRP A 192 12.83 5.20 -10.43
C TRP A 192 13.25 5.60 -9.01
N TRP A 193 13.78 6.82 -8.84
CA TRP A 193 14.26 7.27 -7.53
C TRP A 193 13.15 7.36 -6.48
N PRO A 194 11.98 7.95 -6.80
CA PRO A 194 10.86 7.95 -5.86
C PRO A 194 10.40 6.55 -5.44
N SER A 195 10.45 5.55 -6.31
CA SER A 195 10.04 4.17 -5.98
C SER A 195 10.98 3.45 -5.00
N ILE A 196 12.22 3.92 -4.83
CA ILE A 196 13.22 3.28 -3.95
C ILE A 196 13.69 4.17 -2.80
N ALA A 197 13.08 5.35 -2.65
CA ALA A 197 13.43 6.36 -1.65
C ALA A 197 12.72 6.13 -0.29
#